data_AF-A0A1G6MBB6-F1
#
_entry.id   AF-A0A1G6MBB6-F1
#
_cell.length_a   1.000
_cell.length_b   1.000
_cell.length_c   1.000
_cell.angle_alpha   90.00
_cell.angle_beta   90.00
_cell.angle_gamma   90.00
#
_symmetry.space_group_name_H-M   'P 1'
#
loop_
_entity.id
_entity.type
_entity.pdbx_description
1 polymer ?
#
loop_
_entity_poly.entity_id
_entity_poly.type
_entity_poly.pdbx_seq_one_letter_code
_entity_poly.pdbx_strand_id
1 'polypeptide(L)'
;MPEPVLVSIAAALAAKSITGVYELVKTKFAKRAEAAAALEAAEGAAPDSAEVAALADELARAEKADPAFHTELRSEWAKVAVHQQAEHGGVVNQITGNVSGKVLQARDIQGGVTF
;
A
#
# COMPACT_ATOMS: atom_id res chain seq x y z
N MET A 1 -15.70 2.29 7.60
CA MET A 1 -14.62 3.25 7.31
C MET A 1 -13.44 2.45 6.83
N PRO A 2 -12.82 2.83 5.70
CA PRO A 2 -11.68 2.12 5.14
C PRO A 2 -10.46 2.33 6.03
N GLU A 3 -9.55 1.35 6.07
CA GLU A 3 -8.35 1.43 6.90
C GLU A 3 -7.47 2.60 6.45
N PRO A 4 -6.72 3.27 7.36
CA PRO A 4 -5.86 4.39 7.01
C PRO A 4 -4.86 4.09 5.88
N VAL A 5 -4.34 2.86 5.84
CA VAL A 5 -3.45 2.40 4.76
C VAL A 5 -4.14 2.39 3.40
N LEU A 6 -5.41 2.00 3.33
CA LEU A 6 -6.17 1.95 2.07
C LEU A 6 -6.44 3.35 1.53
N VAL A 7 -6.64 4.32 2.42
CA VAL A 7 -6.76 5.73 2.03
C VAL A 7 -5.43 6.24 1.48
N SER A 8 -4.29 5.90 2.10
CA SER A 8 -2.97 6.26 1.57
C SER A 8 -2.68 5.62 0.21
N ILE A 9 -3.04 4.35 0.04
CA ILE A 9 -2.92 3.64 -1.25
C ILE A 9 -3.82 4.32 -2.29
N ALA A 10 -5.08 4.59 -1.98
CA ALA A 10 -6.02 5.25 -2.88
C ALA A 10 -5.52 6.64 -3.31
N ALA A 11 -4.99 7.43 -2.39
CA ALA A 11 -4.39 8.73 -2.71
C ALA A 11 -3.16 8.60 -3.62
N ALA A 12 -2.32 7.60 -3.38
CA ALA A 12 -1.13 7.38 -4.22
C ALA A 12 -1.50 6.89 -5.64
N LEU A 13 -2.58 6.09 -5.75
CA LEU A 13 -3.17 5.67 -7.02
C LEU A 13 -3.81 6.84 -7.78
N ALA A 14 -4.53 7.72 -7.07
CA ALA A 14 -5.09 8.96 -7.61
C ALA A 14 -4.02 9.86 -8.21
N ALA A 15 -2.88 9.99 -7.52
CA ALA A 15 -1.71 10.71 -8.01
C ALA A 15 -0.96 9.99 -9.15
N LYS A 16 -1.34 8.75 -9.49
CA LYS A 16 -0.67 7.87 -10.47
C LYS A 16 0.84 7.71 -10.23
N SER A 17 1.26 7.89 -8.98
CA SER A 17 2.66 7.92 -8.56
C SER A 17 3.28 6.53 -8.43
N ILE A 18 2.45 5.48 -8.49
CA ILE A 18 2.84 4.10 -8.24
C ILE A 18 2.27 3.18 -9.32
N THR A 19 2.98 3.07 -10.44
CA THR A 19 2.52 2.31 -11.61
C THR A 19 2.29 0.82 -11.32
N GLY A 20 3.14 0.19 -10.50
CA GLY A 20 3.01 -1.24 -10.16
C GLY A 20 1.71 -1.56 -9.39
N VAL A 21 1.43 -0.79 -8.33
CA VAL A 21 0.18 -0.91 -7.56
C VAL A 21 -1.03 -0.53 -8.41
N TYR A 22 -0.88 0.48 -9.28
CA TYR A 22 -1.95 0.88 -10.20
C TYR A 22 -2.35 -0.25 -11.17
N GLU A 23 -1.39 -0.89 -11.83
CA GLU A 23 -1.70 -1.99 -12.76
C GLU A 23 -2.30 -3.21 -12.05
N LEU A 24 -1.85 -3.50 -10.82
CA LEU A 24 -2.45 -4.55 -9.98
C LEU A 24 -3.93 -4.25 -9.69
N VAL A 25 -4.23 -3.04 -9.21
CA VAL A 25 -5.61 -2.63 -8.87
C VAL A 25 -6.48 -2.58 -10.11
N LYS A 26 -5.99 -2.02 -11.22
CA LYS A 26 -6.69 -2.01 -12.51
C LYS A 26 -7.02 -3.41 -13.00
N THR A 27 -6.08 -4.35 -12.92
CA THR A 27 -6.30 -5.76 -13.30
C THR A 27 -7.36 -6.40 -12.42
N LYS A 28 -7.32 -6.14 -11.11
CA LYS A 28 -8.30 -6.65 -10.15
C LYS A 28 -9.70 -6.09 -10.44
N PHE A 29 -9.77 -4.81 -10.79
CA PHE A 29 -11.03 -4.09 -11.00
C PHE A 29 -11.60 -4.25 -12.41
N ALA A 30 -10.84 -4.80 -13.36
CA ALA A 30 -11.29 -5.02 -14.73
C ALA A 30 -12.60 -5.83 -14.85
N LYS A 31 -12.91 -6.68 -13.87
CA LYS A 31 -14.16 -7.48 -13.84
C LYS A 31 -15.28 -6.85 -13.00
N ARG A 32 -15.05 -5.67 -12.41
CA ARG A 32 -15.96 -4.94 -11.52
C ARG A 32 -16.12 -3.51 -12.02
N ALA A 33 -17.16 -3.27 -12.80
CA ALA A 33 -17.41 -1.97 -13.43
C ALA A 33 -17.45 -0.80 -12.42
N GLU A 34 -18.10 -1.00 -11.26
CA GLU A 34 -18.16 0.01 -10.19
C GLU A 34 -16.78 0.34 -9.61
N ALA A 35 -15.94 -0.68 -9.41
CA ALA A 35 -14.60 -0.49 -8.87
C ALA A 35 -13.67 0.18 -9.90
N ALA A 36 -13.77 -0.21 -11.17
CA ALA A 36 -13.02 0.44 -12.25
C ALA A 36 -13.40 1.92 -12.39
N ALA A 37 -14.70 2.25 -12.31
CA ALA A 37 -15.16 3.63 -12.33
C ALA A 37 -14.64 4.44 -11.13
N ALA A 38 -14.56 3.84 -9.93
CA ALA A 38 -13.98 4.49 -8.76
C ALA A 38 -12.47 4.77 -8.92
N LEU A 39 -11.73 3.85 -9.55
CA LEU A 39 -10.31 4.04 -9.87
C LEU A 39 -10.11 5.21 -10.84
N GLU A 40 -10.88 5.23 -11.93
CA GLU A 40 -10.82 6.31 -12.92
C GLU A 40 -11.26 7.66 -12.34
N ALA A 41 -12.31 7.70 -11.51
CA ALA A 41 -12.80 8.91 -10.87
C ALA A 41 -11.79 9.50 -9.87
N ALA A 42 -10.98 8.65 -9.22
CA ALA A 42 -9.94 9.10 -8.33
C ALA A 42 -8.70 9.65 -9.08
N GLU A 43 -8.53 9.37 -10.37
CA GLU A 43 -7.36 9.85 -11.13
C GLU A 43 -7.29 11.38 -11.15
N GLY A 44 -6.19 11.93 -10.61
CA GLY A 44 -5.99 13.38 -10.51
C GLY A 44 -6.80 14.08 -9.41
N ALA A 45 -7.58 13.33 -8.63
CA ALA A 45 -8.33 13.88 -7.50
C ALA A 45 -7.41 14.22 -6.31
N ALA A 46 -7.87 15.12 -5.44
CA ALA A 46 -7.14 15.49 -4.24
C ALA A 46 -7.14 14.32 -3.22
N PRO A 47 -6.07 14.13 -2.41
CA PRO A 47 -5.97 13.02 -1.46
C PRO A 47 -7.11 12.91 -0.42
N ASP A 48 -7.76 14.03 -0.12
CA ASP A 48 -8.87 14.18 0.82
C ASP A 48 -10.25 14.24 0.14
N SER A 49 -10.30 14.00 -1.17
CA SER A 49 -11.53 14.06 -1.94
C SER A 49 -12.44 12.86 -1.70
N ALA A 50 -13.73 13.03 -2.02
CA ALA A 50 -14.72 11.96 -1.90
C ALA A 50 -14.40 10.76 -2.82
N GLU A 51 -13.78 11.02 -3.97
CA GLU A 51 -13.36 10.03 -4.96
C GLU A 51 -12.25 9.12 -4.40
N VAL A 52 -11.26 9.68 -3.70
CA VAL A 52 -10.21 8.90 -3.03
C VAL A 52 -10.80 8.04 -1.90
N ALA A 53 -11.73 8.59 -1.12
CA ALA A 53 -12.43 7.82 -0.09
C ALA A 53 -13.26 6.68 -0.69
N ALA A 54 -13.96 6.91 -1.80
CA ALA A 54 -14.73 5.90 -2.51
C ALA A 54 -13.83 4.77 -3.08
N LEU A 55 -12.67 5.12 -3.63
CA LEU A 55 -11.67 4.15 -4.08
C LEU A 55 -11.14 3.31 -2.91
N ALA A 56 -10.87 3.93 -1.76
CA ALA A 56 -10.42 3.21 -0.56
C ALA A 56 -11.48 2.20 -0.06
N ASP A 57 -12.77 2.54 -0.15
CA ASP A 57 -13.86 1.62 0.17
C ASP A 57 -13.95 0.45 -0.82
N GLU A 58 -13.74 0.68 -2.11
CA GLU A 58 -13.68 -0.40 -3.11
C GLU A 58 -12.49 -1.33 -2.91
N LEU A 59 -11.33 -0.79 -2.55
CA LEU A 59 -10.16 -1.59 -2.18
C LEU A 59 -10.48 -2.47 -0.96
N ALA A 60 -11.11 -1.92 0.09
CA ALA A 60 -11.52 -2.70 1.26
C ALA A 60 -12.50 -3.83 0.89
N ARG A 61 -13.47 -3.55 -0.01
CA ARG A 61 -14.38 -4.57 -0.53
C ARG A 61 -13.65 -5.65 -1.34
N ALA A 62 -12.65 -5.28 -2.12
CA ALA A 62 -11.85 -6.21 -2.91
C ALA A 62 -10.95 -7.09 -2.05
N GLU A 63 -10.29 -6.54 -1.03
CA GLU A 63 -9.48 -7.28 -0.06
C GLU A 63 -10.33 -8.29 0.72
N LYS A 64 -11.55 -7.91 1.12
CA LYS A 64 -12.47 -8.80 1.82
C LYS A 64 -12.98 -9.95 0.93
N ALA A 65 -13.18 -9.67 -0.35
CA ALA A 65 -13.65 -10.67 -1.32
C ALA A 65 -12.52 -11.60 -1.78
N ASP A 66 -11.28 -11.14 -1.75
CA ASP A 66 -10.11 -11.92 -2.15
C ASP A 66 -8.91 -11.67 -1.20
N PRO A 67 -8.68 -12.58 -0.24
CA PRO A 67 -7.53 -12.50 0.67
C PRO A 67 -6.16 -12.59 -0.03
N ALA A 68 -6.07 -13.19 -1.22
CA ALA A 68 -4.82 -13.21 -1.99
C ALA A 68 -4.50 -11.81 -2.50
N PHE A 69 -5.51 -11.10 -3.00
CA PHE A 69 -5.38 -9.70 -3.41
C PHE A 69 -4.95 -8.78 -2.25
N HIS A 70 -5.49 -8.98 -1.04
CA HIS A 70 -4.99 -8.26 0.14
C HIS A 70 -3.48 -8.45 0.34
N THR A 71 -3.01 -9.69 0.26
CA THR A 71 -1.58 -9.99 0.47
C THR A 71 -0.71 -9.39 -0.62
N GLU A 72 -1.15 -9.49 -1.88
CA GLU A 72 -0.44 -8.94 -3.04
C GLU A 72 -0.40 -7.40 -3.00
N LEU A 73 -1.53 -6.75 -2.68
CA LEU A 73 -1.63 -5.30 -2.57
C LEU A 73 -0.68 -4.77 -1.48
N ARG A 74 -0.62 -5.43 -0.33
CA ARG A 74 0.30 -5.05 0.76
C ARG A 74 1.76 -5.30 0.39
N SER A 75 2.06 -6.36 -0.35
CA SER A 75 3.41 -6.66 -0.83
C SER A 75 3.91 -5.60 -1.81
N GLU A 76 3.10 -5.25 -2.82
CA GLU A 76 3.44 -4.21 -3.79
C GLU A 76 3.52 -2.83 -3.14
N TRP A 77 2.61 -2.51 -2.22
CA TRP A 77 2.67 -1.28 -1.45
C TRP A 77 3.95 -1.18 -0.60
N ALA A 78 4.36 -2.27 0.06
CA ALA A 78 5.58 -2.29 0.86
C ALA A 78 6.83 -2.04 0.02
N LYS A 79 6.92 -2.60 -1.19
CA LYS A 79 8.04 -2.33 -2.12
C LYS A 79 8.15 -0.85 -2.45
N VAL A 80 7.02 -0.20 -2.67
CA VAL A 80 7.01 1.21 -3.10
C VAL A 80 7.20 2.15 -1.91
N ALA A 81 6.61 1.84 -0.76
CA ALA A 81 6.84 2.59 0.47
C ALA A 81 8.34 2.57 0.84
N VAL A 82 9.03 1.44 0.67
CA VAL A 82 10.48 1.34 0.87
C VAL A 82 11.25 2.21 -0.13
N HIS A 83 10.84 2.26 -1.40
CA HIS A 83 11.50 3.11 -2.40
C HIS A 83 11.27 4.62 -2.15
N GLN A 84 10.04 5.05 -1.82
CA GLN A 84 9.77 6.44 -1.46
C GLN A 84 10.49 6.86 -0.17
N GLN A 85 10.60 5.94 0.79
CA GLN A 85 11.36 6.18 2.02
C GLN A 85 12.87 6.18 1.79
N ALA A 86 13.40 5.38 0.86
CA ALA A 86 14.82 5.41 0.50
C ALA A 86 15.22 6.73 -0.18
N GLU A 87 14.34 7.35 -0.98
CA GLU A 87 14.56 8.70 -1.54
C GLU A 87 14.42 9.83 -0.49
N HIS A 88 13.85 9.55 0.68
CA HIS A 88 13.65 10.51 1.79
C HIS A 88 14.36 10.12 3.10
N GLY A 89 15.28 9.15 3.08
CA GLY A 89 16.12 8.78 4.22
C GLY A 89 15.39 8.07 5.39
N GLY A 90 14.22 7.46 5.17
CA GLY A 90 13.49 6.71 6.18
C GLY A 90 13.78 5.21 6.11
N VAL A 91 14.32 4.61 7.17
CA VAL A 91 14.50 3.15 7.25
C VAL A 91 13.41 2.57 8.14
N VAL A 92 12.58 1.67 7.61
CA VAL A 92 11.70 0.80 8.41
C VAL A 92 12.02 -0.65 8.08
N ASN A 93 12.55 -1.38 9.06
CA ASN A 93 12.90 -2.78 8.91
C ASN A 93 11.64 -3.65 9.12
N GLN A 94 11.09 -4.18 8.03
CA GLN A 94 9.93 -5.08 8.08
C GLN A 94 10.42 -6.53 8.05
N ILE A 95 10.42 -7.18 9.21
CA ILE A 95 10.77 -8.59 9.37
C ILE A 95 9.49 -9.42 9.35
N THR A 96 9.34 -10.32 8.37
CA THR A 96 8.32 -11.37 8.38
C THR A 96 8.99 -12.75 8.45
N GLY A 97 8.87 -13.40 9.60
CA GLY A 97 9.32 -14.77 9.87
C GLY A 97 9.01 -15.16 11.31
N ASN A 98 8.61 -16.40 11.57
CA ASN A 98 8.26 -16.87 12.92
C ASN A 98 9.55 -17.05 13.75
N VAL A 99 9.92 -16.03 14.54
CA VAL A 99 11.17 -16.01 15.33
C VAL A 99 10.96 -16.71 16.68
N SER A 100 11.66 -17.82 16.90
CA SER A 100 11.73 -18.54 18.18
C SER A 100 12.98 -18.16 19.00
N GLY A 101 13.26 -16.85 19.14
CA GLY A 101 14.46 -16.35 19.83
C GLY A 101 14.35 -14.89 20.28
N LYS A 102 15.27 -14.46 21.18
CA LYS A 102 15.29 -13.10 21.77
C LYS A 102 15.38 -12.04 20.68
N VAL A 103 14.35 -11.21 20.60
CA VAL A 103 14.26 -10.09 19.65
C VAL A 103 14.93 -8.86 20.27
N LEU A 104 15.86 -8.25 19.54
CA LEU A 104 16.46 -6.96 19.85
C LEU A 104 15.91 -5.94 18.85
N GLN A 105 15.25 -4.89 19.34
CA GLN A 105 14.83 -3.75 18.52
C GLN A 105 15.64 -2.53 18.95
N ALA A 106 16.43 -1.99 18.03
CA ALA A 106 17.22 -0.78 18.24
C ALA A 106 16.87 0.25 17.16
N ARG A 107 16.76 1.52 17.57
CA ARG A 107 16.33 2.65 16.73
C ARG A 107 17.49 3.34 16.00
N ASP A 108 18.70 3.31 16.53
CA ASP A 108 19.91 3.86 15.92
C ASP A 108 21.11 2.97 16.27
N ILE A 109 21.74 2.35 15.27
CA ILE A 109 23.09 1.79 15.43
C ILE A 109 23.97 2.49 14.40
N GLN A 110 24.90 3.29 14.88
CA GLN A 110 25.91 3.95 14.06
C GLN A 110 27.29 3.51 14.55
N GLY A 111 27.94 2.62 13.78
CA GLY A 111 29.19 1.95 14.13
C GLY A 111 29.04 0.43 14.26
N GLY A 112 30.03 -0.32 13.73
CA GLY A 112 29.93 -1.74 13.39
C GLY A 112 29.47 -2.68 14.51
N VAL A 113 28.64 -3.66 14.12
CA VAL A 113 28.21 -4.79 14.96
C VAL A 113 28.98 -6.02 14.51
N THR A 114 29.61 -6.73 15.45
CA THR A 114 30.20 -8.03 15.20
C THR A 114 29.70 -9.00 16.26
N PHE A 115 29.32 -10.20 15.83
CA PHE A 115 28.75 -11.26 16.66
C PHE A 115 29.84 -12.07 17.35
#